data_AF-A0A1H9SBP8-F1
#
_entry.id   AF-A0A1H9SBP8-F1
#
_cell.length_a   1.000
_cell.length_b   1.000
_cell.length_c   1.000
_cell.angle_alpha   90.00
_cell.angle_beta   90.00
_cell.angle_gamma   90.00
#
_symmetry.space_group_name_H-M   'P 1'
#
loop_
_entity.id
_entity.type
_entity.pdbx_description
1 polymer ?
#
loop_
_entity_poly.entity_id
_entity_poly.type
_entity_poly.pdbx_seq_one_letter_code
_entity_poly.pdbx_strand_id
1 'polypeptide(L)'
;MLNGSLKDEGYIFAEVMLAVVLVAVMSMTLFPVYTHVQAERLYVSEQREAIHLLYSYTAAAADSSKKVHAIDGEFNEYTVTVEPKYVCIKWEGATEREGQHCFPK
;
A
#
# COMPACT_ATOMS: atom_id res chain seq x y z
N MET A 1 -54.59 -26.22 20.69
CA MET A 1 -53.93 -25.17 19.88
C MET A 1 -52.64 -24.80 20.59
N LEU A 2 -51.51 -25.38 20.17
CA LEU A 2 -50.13 -25.03 20.57
C LEU A 2 -49.25 -26.13 19.93
N ASN A 3 -49.02 -26.05 18.62
CA ASN A 3 -48.08 -26.96 17.95
C ASN A 3 -47.39 -26.30 16.72
N GLY A 4 -47.36 -24.97 16.66
CA GLY A 4 -46.66 -24.20 15.61
C GLY A 4 -45.34 -23.56 16.06
N SER A 5 -45.23 -23.14 17.33
CA SER A 5 -44.14 -22.25 17.80
C SER A 5 -42.73 -22.85 17.75
N LEU A 6 -42.56 -24.15 18.01
CA LEU A 6 -41.25 -24.80 18.02
C LEU A 6 -40.66 -25.00 16.62
N LYS A 7 -41.51 -25.02 15.59
CA LYS A 7 -41.07 -25.24 14.19
C LYS A 7 -40.48 -23.95 13.60
N ASP A 8 -41.01 -22.80 14.02
CA ASP A 8 -40.56 -21.48 13.58
C ASP A 8 -39.23 -21.08 14.23
N GLU A 9 -39.00 -21.44 15.50
CA GLU A 9 -37.73 -21.14 16.19
C GLU A 9 -36.53 -21.89 15.60
N GLY A 10 -36.71 -23.16 15.24
CA GLY A 10 -35.66 -23.95 14.57
C GLY A 10 -35.35 -23.44 13.15
N TYR A 11 -36.34 -22.88 12.47
CA TYR A 11 -36.20 -22.27 11.14
C TYR A 11 -35.39 -20.97 11.22
N ILE A 12 -35.70 -20.10 12.18
CA ILE A 12 -34.97 -18.84 12.41
C ILE A 12 -33.49 -19.12 12.72
N PHE A 13 -33.20 -20.11 13.56
CA PHE A 13 -31.83 -20.48 13.88
C PHE A 13 -31.05 -20.96 12.64
N ALA A 14 -31.66 -21.82 11.82
CA ALA A 14 -31.05 -22.31 10.59
C ALA A 14 -30.79 -21.18 9.57
N GLU A 15 -31.74 -20.24 9.43
CA GLU A 15 -31.60 -19.08 8.56
C GLU A 15 -30.47 -18.16 9.00
N VAL A 16 -30.36 -17.88 10.31
CA VAL A 16 -29.26 -17.08 10.87
C VAL A 16 -27.92 -17.77 10.66
N MET A 17 -27.83 -19.09 10.89
CA MET A 17 -26.60 -19.84 10.65
C MET A 17 -26.19 -19.79 9.17
N LEU A 18 -27.14 -19.94 8.25
CA LEU A 18 -26.88 -19.78 6.81
C LEU A 18 -26.38 -18.37 6.49
N ALA A 19 -27.01 -17.34 7.03
CA ALA A 19 -26.59 -15.95 6.84
C ALA A 19 -25.17 -15.70 7.37
N VAL A 20 -24.82 -16.23 8.54
CA VAL A 20 -23.47 -16.12 9.11
C VAL A 20 -22.44 -16.82 8.22
N VAL A 21 -22.76 -18.00 7.70
CA VAL A 21 -21.87 -18.71 6.76
C VAL A 21 -21.66 -17.90 5.48
N LEU A 22 -22.72 -17.33 4.90
CA LEU A 22 -22.61 -16.48 3.72
C LEU A 22 -21.74 -15.25 3.99
N VAL A 23 -21.93 -14.59 5.14
CA VAL A 23 -21.11 -13.43 5.54
C VAL A 23 -19.65 -13.84 5.76
N ALA A 24 -19.39 -15.00 6.36
CA ALA A 24 -18.03 -15.52 6.55
C ALA A 24 -17.33 -15.81 5.21
N VAL A 25 -18.04 -16.40 4.25
CA VAL A 25 -17.49 -16.64 2.90
C VAL A 25 -17.21 -15.32 2.19
N MET A 26 -18.14 -14.35 2.26
CA MET A 26 -17.93 -13.03 1.67
C MET A 26 -16.72 -12.32 2.31
N SER A 27 -16.60 -12.33 3.64
CA SER A 27 -15.49 -11.67 4.33
C SER A 27 -14.14 -12.31 4.01
N MET A 28 -14.07 -13.64 3.89
CA MET A 28 -12.85 -14.34 3.46
C MET A 28 -12.38 -13.91 2.07
N THR A 29 -13.29 -13.57 1.16
CA THR A 29 -12.94 -13.10 -0.19
C THR A 29 -12.62 -11.60 -0.24
N LEU A 30 -13.33 -10.78 0.53
CA LEU A 30 -13.16 -9.33 0.51
C LEU A 30 -11.92 -8.86 1.29
N PHE A 31 -11.58 -9.56 2.37
CA PHE A 31 -10.43 -9.20 3.20
C PHE A 31 -9.08 -9.18 2.44
N PRO A 32 -8.68 -10.22 1.68
CA PRO A 32 -7.42 -10.20 0.94
C PRO A 32 -7.41 -9.14 -0.18
N VAL A 33 -8.56 -8.87 -0.79
CA VAL A 33 -8.68 -7.79 -1.78
C VAL A 33 -8.45 -6.43 -1.12
N TYR A 34 -9.04 -6.22 0.06
CA TYR A 34 -8.86 -4.99 0.81
C TYR A 34 -7.40 -4.78 1.22
N THR A 35 -6.73 -5.81 1.77
CA THR A 35 -5.31 -5.69 2.16
C THR A 35 -4.41 -5.42 0.96
N HIS A 36 -4.67 -6.08 -0.18
CA HIS A 36 -3.92 -5.82 -1.40
C HIS A 36 -4.09 -4.37 -1.90
N VAL A 37 -5.32 -3.84 -1.88
CA VAL A 37 -5.57 -2.44 -2.27
C VAL A 37 -4.88 -1.47 -1.32
N GLN A 38 -4.86 -1.75 -0.01
CA GLN A 38 -4.17 -0.90 0.95
C GLN A 38 -2.65 -0.91 0.75
N ALA A 39 -2.06 -2.08 0.46
CA ALA A 39 -0.63 -2.19 0.13
C ALA A 39 -0.27 -1.38 -1.13
N GLU A 40 -1.10 -1.44 -2.18
CA GLU A 40 -0.88 -0.65 -3.40
C GLU A 40 -1.03 0.85 -3.15
N ARG A 41 -1.98 1.27 -2.30
CA ARG A 41 -2.13 2.68 -1.91
C ARG A 41 -0.88 3.19 -1.20
N LEU A 42 -0.32 2.40 -0.29
CA LEU A 42 0.89 2.74 0.45
C LEU A 42 2.09 2.87 -0.50
N TYR A 43 2.25 1.90 -1.41
CA TYR A 43 3.31 1.95 -2.42
C TYR A 43 3.24 3.20 -3.32
N VAL A 44 2.02 3.58 -3.74
CA VAL A 44 1.83 4.80 -4.54
C VAL A 44 2.15 6.07 -3.74
N SER A 45 1.84 6.13 -2.44
CA SER A 45 2.25 7.26 -1.59
C SER A 45 3.77 7.35 -1.45
N GLU A 46 4.45 6.23 -1.20
CA GLU A 46 5.93 6.19 -1.14
C GLU A 46 6.54 6.67 -2.46
N GLN A 47 6.02 6.19 -3.59
CA GLN A 47 6.50 6.62 -4.91
C GLN A 47 6.32 8.12 -5.14
N ARG A 48 5.18 8.69 -4.73
CA ARG A 48 4.94 10.13 -4.84
C ARG A 48 5.87 10.95 -3.96
N GLU A 49 6.12 10.48 -2.74
CA GLU A 49 7.09 11.09 -1.85
C GLU A 49 8.49 11.06 -2.46
N ALA A 50 8.93 9.90 -2.94
CA ALA A 50 10.23 9.73 -3.58
C ALA A 50 10.43 10.73 -4.74
N ILE A 51 9.42 10.86 -5.60
CA ILE A 51 9.45 11.79 -6.73
C ILE A 51 9.51 13.24 -6.23
N HIS A 52 8.73 13.60 -5.21
CA HIS A 52 8.74 14.94 -4.62
C HIS A 52 10.10 15.29 -4.00
N LEU A 53 10.71 14.35 -3.26
CA LEU A 53 12.06 14.49 -2.70
C LEU A 53 13.12 14.61 -3.79
N LEU A 54 12.98 13.86 -4.88
CA LEU A 54 13.88 13.95 -6.03
C LEU A 54 13.78 15.31 -6.73
N TYR A 55 12.56 15.85 -6.89
CA TYR A 55 12.36 17.21 -7.44
C TYR A 55 12.93 18.30 -6.53
N SER A 56 12.69 18.22 -5.21
CA SER A 56 13.25 19.21 -4.27
C SER A 56 14.78 19.15 -4.23
N TYR A 57 15.34 17.94 -4.28
CA TYR A 57 16.79 17.73 -4.32
C TYR A 57 17.40 18.25 -5.62
N THR A 58 16.82 17.96 -6.80
CA THR A 58 17.33 18.45 -8.09
C THR A 58 17.26 19.98 -8.20
N ALA A 59 16.21 20.60 -7.67
CA ALA A 59 16.10 22.06 -7.59
C ALA A 59 17.17 22.69 -6.69
N ALA A 60 17.53 22.03 -5.59
CA ALA A 60 18.54 22.51 -4.64
C ALA A 60 20.00 22.17 -5.03
N ALA A 61 20.21 21.09 -5.78
CA ALA A 61 21.52 20.49 -6.03
C ALA A 61 22.04 20.64 -7.47
N ALA A 62 21.56 21.64 -8.22
CA ALA A 62 21.92 21.89 -9.63
C ALA A 62 23.45 21.81 -9.90
N ASP A 63 24.28 22.17 -8.92
CA ASP A 63 25.75 22.22 -9.01
C ASP A 63 26.50 21.03 -8.37
N SER A 64 25.82 20.04 -7.79
CA SER A 64 26.51 18.95 -7.08
C SER A 64 26.95 17.82 -8.02
N SER A 65 28.25 17.50 -8.01
CA SER A 65 28.87 16.42 -8.79
C SER A 65 28.82 15.10 -8.02
N LYS A 66 28.23 14.05 -8.62
CA LYS A 66 28.32 12.61 -8.23
C LYS A 66 28.44 12.36 -6.73
N LYS A 67 27.33 12.46 -6.00
CA LYS A 67 27.25 12.03 -4.62
C LYS A 67 26.01 11.17 -4.40
N VAL A 68 26.17 10.19 -3.51
CA VAL A 68 25.08 9.41 -2.95
C VAL A 68 24.64 10.13 -1.68
N HIS A 69 23.37 10.46 -1.58
CA HIS A 69 22.79 11.12 -0.42
C HIS A 69 21.64 10.30 0.12
N ALA A 70 21.72 9.95 1.40
CA ALA A 70 20.57 9.46 2.15
C ALA A 70 19.67 10.66 2.51
N ILE A 71 18.38 10.53 2.24
CA ILE A 71 17.33 11.49 2.58
C ILE A 71 16.32 10.74 3.43
N ASP A 72 16.14 11.18 4.67
CA ASP A 72 15.12 10.64 5.54
C ASP A 72 13.77 11.22 5.14
N GLY A 73 12.83 10.34 4.77
CA GLY A 73 11.46 10.72 4.43
C GLY A 73 10.48 10.36 5.55
N GLU A 74 9.21 10.62 5.31
CA GLU A 74 8.13 10.30 6.23
C GLU A 74 7.91 8.77 6.34
N PHE A 75 8.05 8.05 5.21
CA PHE A 75 7.79 6.61 5.17
C PHE A 75 9.04 5.74 5.21
N ASN A 76 10.10 6.11 4.49
CA ASN A 76 11.32 5.30 4.34
C ASN A 76 12.57 6.18 4.21
N GLU A 77 13.73 5.54 4.32
CA GLU A 77 15.00 6.15 3.94
C GLU A 77 15.20 6.06 2.41
N TYR A 78 15.42 7.21 1.78
CA TYR A 78 15.61 7.32 0.34
C TYR A 78 17.08 7.56 0.00
N THR A 79 17.61 6.84 -0.98
CA THR A 79 18.97 7.02 -1.48
C THR A 79 18.96 7.72 -2.84
N VAL A 80 19.46 8.96 -2.90
CA VAL A 80 19.62 9.71 -4.14
C VAL A 80 21.02 9.50 -4.70
N THR A 81 21.11 9.08 -5.97
CA THR A 81 22.36 8.91 -6.72
C THR A 81 22.39 9.91 -7.87
N VAL A 82 23.38 10.80 -7.87
CA VAL A 82 23.60 11.77 -8.96
C VAL A 82 24.60 11.22 -9.97
N GLU A 83 24.17 11.00 -11.22
CA GLU A 83 25.01 10.66 -12.36
C GLU A 83 25.14 11.86 -13.33
N PRO A 84 26.08 11.85 -14.29
CA PRO A 84 26.31 13.00 -15.17
C PRO A 84 25.10 13.35 -16.06
N LYS A 85 24.26 12.36 -16.34
CA LYS A 85 23.10 12.47 -17.24
C LYS A 85 21.77 12.25 -16.53
N TYR A 86 21.78 11.66 -15.34
CA TYR A 86 20.57 11.26 -14.63
C TYR A 86 20.70 11.50 -13.14
N VAL A 87 19.60 11.82 -12.48
CA VAL A 87 19.49 11.79 -11.02
C VAL A 87 18.47 10.73 -10.66
N CYS A 88 18.89 9.73 -9.89
CA CYS A 88 18.07 8.61 -9.49
C CYS A 88 17.78 8.67 -8.00
N ILE A 89 16.58 8.25 -7.60
CA ILE A 89 16.22 7.96 -6.21
C ILE A 89 15.87 6.48 -6.10
N LYS A 90 16.37 5.84 -5.05
CA LYS A 90 16.09 4.44 -4.68
C LYS A 90 15.50 4.41 -3.29
N TRP A 91 14.54 3.53 -3.06
CA TRP A 91 13.97 3.29 -1.74
C TRP A 91 13.58 1.83 -1.58
N GLU A 92 13.64 1.36 -0.35
CA GLU A 92 13.08 0.08 0.05
C GLU A 92 11.69 0.39 0.61
N GLY A 93 10.63 -0.01 -0.12
CA GLY A 93 9.27 0.23 0.32
C GLY A 93 8.88 -0.66 1.50
N ALA A 94 7.88 -0.27 2.28
CA ALA A 94 7.40 -1.01 3.45
C ALA A 94 6.85 -2.42 3.13
N THR A 95 6.72 -2.76 1.86
CA THR A 95 6.24 -4.05 1.34
C THR A 95 7.34 -4.91 0.74
N GLU A 96 8.61 -4.70 1.13
CA GLU A 96 9.83 -5.35 0.57
C GLU A 96 10.00 -5.11 -0.94
N ARG A 97 9.25 -4.17 -1.50
CA ARG A 97 9.37 -3.77 -2.90
C ARG A 97 10.38 -2.66 -3.02
N GLU A 98 11.51 -2.95 -3.64
CA GLU A 98 12.47 -1.92 -4.03
C GLU A 98 11.90 -1.05 -5.16
N GLY A 99 11.96 0.26 -4.97
CA GLY A 99 11.60 1.24 -5.98
C GLY A 99 12.82 2.01 -6.47
N GLN A 100 12.87 2.27 -7.77
CA GLN A 100 13.86 3.17 -8.36
C GLN A 100 13.19 4.10 -9.38
N HIS A 101 13.50 5.38 -9.31
CA HIS A 101 13.09 6.35 -10.30
C HIS A 101 14.25 7.25 -10.71
N CYS A 102 14.36 7.61 -11.98
CA CYS A 102 15.44 8.44 -12.50
C CYS A 102 14.91 9.53 -13.42
N PHE A 103 15.42 10.74 -13.26
CA PHE A 103 15.18 11.85 -14.18
C PHE A 103 16.45 12.19 -14.97
N PRO A 104 16.35 12.58 -16.25
CA PRO A 104 17.47 13.18 -16.96
C PRO A 104 17.84 14.52 -16.31
N LYS A 105 19.13 14.77 -16.15
CA LYS A 105 19.68 16.05 -15.69
C LYS A 105 19.66 17.09 -16.80
#